data_AF-A0A4P7VKR1-F1
#
_entry.id   AF-A0A4P7VKR1-F1
#
_cell.length_a   1.000
_cell.length_b   1.000
_cell.length_c   1.000
_cell.angle_alpha   90.00
_cell.angle_beta   90.00
_cell.angle_gamma   90.00
#
_symmetry.space_group_name_H-M   'P 1'
#
loop_
_entity.id
_entity.type
_entity.pdbx_description
1 polymer ?
#
loop_
_entity_poly.entity_id
_entity_poly.type
_entity_poly.pdbx_seq_one_letter_code
_entity_poly.pdbx_strand_id
1 'polypeptide(L)'
;MNIIHGNKGLLACLAMALSFSSLAQNPSPPQGNFPPPRQNYEIQTPTYLSDYFEESTAPSKAPNEEGFIQRWMLLEPISKPNRSNVVFTDSYLNHVLDSIYFKDQFTVLPKDGAKVKVGKQKLQWHALDSKLYNVKLYRLAAALKKPVYGVIFWAVTVIDCPEDIENVRLSAGSNSASKWWLNGEEVLMLSGDRRMVADDGVSPRLTLKKGKNVLRTAVINGPGMSDFCVRFIDEQGNPVKNYSITYQ
;
A
#
# COMPACT_ATOMS: atom_id res chain seq x y z
N MET A 1 -30.36 71.33 -57.50
CA MET A 1 -30.82 71.03 -58.88
C MET A 1 -30.23 69.68 -59.28
N ASN A 2 -31.11 68.74 -59.59
CA ASN A 2 -30.94 67.50 -60.38
C ASN A 2 -29.87 66.42 -60.04
N ILE A 3 -30.39 65.31 -59.50
CA ILE A 3 -30.35 63.90 -59.98
C ILE A 3 -29.33 63.53 -61.10
N ILE A 4 -28.58 62.42 -60.93
CA ILE A 4 -28.63 61.12 -61.68
C ILE A 4 -27.28 60.34 -61.60
N HIS A 5 -27.40 59.11 -61.06
CA HIS A 5 -26.76 57.81 -61.34
C HIS A 5 -25.49 57.68 -62.21
N GLY A 6 -24.58 56.79 -61.77
CA GLY A 6 -23.62 56.14 -62.67
C GLY A 6 -22.56 55.27 -61.96
N ASN A 7 -22.92 54.02 -61.70
CA ASN A 7 -22.09 52.97 -61.10
C ASN A 7 -20.90 52.55 -61.99
N LYS A 8 -19.72 52.24 -61.41
CA LYS A 8 -18.95 50.98 -61.61
C LYS A 8 -17.48 51.10 -61.13
N GLY A 9 -17.11 50.20 -60.22
CA GLY A 9 -15.89 49.39 -60.37
C GLY A 9 -14.69 49.73 -59.48
N LEU A 10 -14.49 48.88 -58.46
CA LEU A 10 -13.23 48.31 -57.94
C LEU A 10 -12.06 49.27 -57.63
N LEU A 11 -11.40 49.27 -56.46
CA LEU A 11 -10.89 48.14 -55.69
C LEU A 11 -10.46 48.69 -54.31
N ALA A 12 -11.04 48.21 -53.20
CA ALA A 12 -10.61 48.60 -51.85
C ALA A 12 -9.61 47.57 -51.31
N CYS A 13 -8.37 48.00 -51.10
CA CYS A 13 -7.35 47.25 -50.36
C CYS A 13 -7.76 47.15 -48.89
N LEU A 14 -8.26 45.98 -48.46
CA LEU A 14 -8.49 45.68 -47.05
C LEU A 14 -7.28 44.90 -46.50
N ALA A 15 -6.41 45.59 -45.77
CA ALA A 15 -5.40 44.95 -44.94
C ALA A 15 -6.10 44.30 -43.73
N MET A 16 -6.15 42.97 -43.70
CA MET A 16 -6.66 42.21 -42.56
C MET A 16 -5.46 41.72 -41.75
N ALA A 17 -5.21 42.36 -40.61
CA ALA A 17 -4.28 41.86 -39.61
C ALA A 17 -4.86 40.59 -38.97
N LEU A 18 -4.26 39.43 -39.24
CA LEU A 18 -4.54 38.19 -38.53
C LEU A 18 -3.63 38.12 -37.30
N SER A 19 -4.21 38.38 -36.14
CA SER A 19 -3.62 37.99 -34.86
C SER A 19 -3.67 36.47 -34.73
N PHE A 20 -2.53 35.81 -34.89
CA PHE A 20 -2.38 34.41 -34.51
C PHE A 20 -2.22 34.33 -32.99
N SER A 21 -3.31 34.04 -32.28
CA SER A 21 -3.21 33.47 -30.93
C SER A 21 -2.77 32.01 -31.08
N SER A 22 -1.48 31.74 -30.84
CA SER A 22 -0.98 30.38 -30.70
C SER A 22 -1.49 29.79 -29.39
N LEU A 23 -2.46 28.88 -29.48
CA LEU A 23 -2.67 27.92 -28.41
C LEU A 23 -1.44 27.01 -28.40
N ALA A 24 -0.54 27.25 -27.46
CA ALA A 24 0.53 26.32 -27.14
C ALA A 24 -0.13 24.99 -26.70
N GLN A 25 -0.17 24.02 -27.62
CA GLN A 25 -0.48 22.65 -27.27
C GLN A 25 0.68 22.14 -26.41
N ASN A 26 0.42 21.93 -25.12
CA ASN A 26 1.33 21.16 -24.27
C ASN A 26 1.58 19.81 -24.97
N PRO A 27 2.84 19.40 -25.17
CA PRO A 27 3.11 18.11 -25.79
C PRO A 27 2.53 17.02 -24.89
N SER A 28 1.60 16.24 -25.45
CA SER A 28 1.17 14.98 -24.84
C SER A 28 2.42 14.16 -24.52
N PRO A 29 2.55 13.58 -23.31
CA PRO A 29 3.67 12.70 -23.03
C PRO A 29 3.67 11.60 -24.09
N PRO A 30 4.85 11.16 -24.57
CA PRO A 30 4.92 10.11 -25.55
C PRO A 30 4.11 8.93 -25.01
N GLN A 31 3.16 8.44 -25.79
CA GLN A 31 2.50 7.17 -25.52
C GLN A 31 3.61 6.13 -25.58
N GLY A 32 4.25 5.91 -24.43
CA GLY A 32 5.26 4.91 -24.26
C GLY A 32 4.67 3.61 -24.75
N ASN A 33 5.46 2.88 -25.52
CA ASN A 33 5.15 1.53 -25.97
C ASN A 33 5.19 0.59 -24.75
N PHE A 34 4.33 0.87 -23.76
CA PHE A 34 4.20 0.10 -22.56
C PHE A 34 3.59 -1.23 -22.98
N PRO A 35 4.22 -2.36 -22.62
CA PRO A 35 3.62 -3.66 -22.89
C PRO A 35 2.19 -3.67 -22.33
N PRO A 36 1.26 -4.41 -22.99
CA PRO A 36 -0.09 -4.55 -22.47
C PRO A 36 -0.01 -4.98 -21.00
N PRO A 37 -0.98 -4.58 -20.15
CA PRO A 37 -1.02 -5.02 -18.76
C PRO A 37 -0.86 -6.54 -18.76
N ARG A 38 0.14 -7.07 -18.04
CA ARG A 38 0.43 -8.52 -18.04
C ARG A 38 -0.87 -9.26 -17.69
N GLN A 39 -1.49 -9.88 -18.69
CA GLN A 39 -2.71 -10.66 -18.51
C GLN A 39 -2.36 -12.04 -17.98
N ASN A 40 -3.23 -12.58 -17.12
CA ASN A 40 -3.22 -13.92 -16.54
C ASN A 40 -1.83 -14.49 -16.25
N TYR A 41 -1.16 -13.97 -15.22
CA TYR A 41 0.02 -14.64 -14.67
C TYR A 41 -0.44 -15.96 -14.02
N GLU A 42 -0.23 -17.07 -14.73
CA GLU A 42 -0.33 -18.39 -14.13
C GLU A 42 0.86 -18.58 -13.18
N ILE A 43 0.55 -18.85 -11.91
CA ILE A 43 1.57 -19.10 -10.90
C ILE A 43 2.23 -20.44 -11.27
N GLN A 44 3.43 -20.36 -11.84
CA GLN A 44 4.14 -21.51 -12.43
C GLN A 44 4.57 -22.56 -11.39
N THR A 45 4.65 -22.19 -10.12
CA THR A 45 5.04 -23.08 -9.02
C THR A 45 3.88 -23.28 -8.06
N PRO A 46 3.45 -24.52 -7.76
CA PRO A 46 2.48 -24.77 -6.71
C PRO A 46 2.91 -24.02 -5.45
N THR A 47 2.07 -23.12 -4.98
CA THR A 47 2.33 -22.32 -3.78
C THR A 47 1.29 -22.74 -2.76
N TYR A 48 1.73 -23.39 -1.69
CA TYR A 48 0.85 -23.78 -0.60
C TYR A 48 0.94 -22.77 0.53
N LEU A 49 -0.20 -22.47 1.15
CA LEU A 49 -0.25 -21.53 2.28
C LEU A 49 0.63 -22.05 3.43
N SER A 50 0.61 -23.36 3.66
CA SER A 50 1.37 -24.06 4.70
C SER A 50 2.88 -23.95 4.57
N ASP A 51 3.42 -23.59 3.40
CA ASP A 51 4.86 -23.43 3.22
C ASP A 51 5.39 -22.17 3.92
N TYR A 52 4.51 -21.18 4.12
CA TYR A 52 4.88 -19.85 4.61
C TYR A 52 4.14 -19.45 5.87
N PHE A 53 2.96 -20.03 6.10
CA PHE A 53 2.06 -19.64 7.18
C PHE A 53 1.56 -20.85 7.96
N GLU A 54 1.19 -20.60 9.21
CA GLU A 54 0.42 -21.49 10.07
C GLU A 54 -0.78 -20.72 10.62
N GLU A 55 -1.85 -21.43 10.97
CA GLU A 55 -3.03 -20.81 11.58
C GLU A 55 -2.70 -20.32 12.99
N SER A 56 -3.09 -19.08 13.31
CA SER A 56 -2.86 -18.48 14.63
C SER A 56 -3.82 -19.04 15.69
N THR A 57 -3.56 -20.25 16.18
CA THR A 57 -4.45 -20.96 17.12
C THR A 57 -4.19 -20.65 18.60
N ALA A 58 -2.96 -20.28 18.96
CA ALA A 58 -2.62 -19.91 20.35
C ALA A 58 -3.22 -18.54 20.73
N PRO A 59 -3.56 -18.29 22.01
CA PRO A 59 -4.12 -16.99 22.44
C PRO A 59 -3.21 -15.79 22.15
N SER A 60 -1.89 -15.97 22.30
CA SER A 60 -0.88 -14.96 22.00
C SER A 60 0.40 -15.61 21.46
N LYS A 61 1.29 -14.79 20.88
CA LYS A 61 2.63 -15.19 20.42
C LYS A 61 3.63 -14.14 20.90
N ALA A 62 4.80 -14.54 21.36
CA ALA A 62 5.90 -13.59 21.51
C ALA A 62 6.44 -13.19 20.12
N PRO A 63 7.11 -12.03 19.98
CA PRO A 63 8.00 -11.79 18.86
C PRO A 63 9.04 -12.91 18.75
N ASN A 64 9.61 -13.10 17.56
CA ASN A 64 10.69 -14.07 17.41
C ASN A 64 11.96 -13.64 18.16
N GLU A 65 13.02 -14.46 18.09
CA GLU A 65 14.28 -14.21 18.81
C GLU A 65 14.92 -12.85 18.46
N GLU A 66 14.74 -12.41 17.22
CA GLU A 66 15.19 -11.12 16.66
C GLU A 66 14.13 -9.99 16.80
N GLY A 67 13.02 -10.26 17.47
CA GLY A 67 11.92 -9.31 17.74
C GLY A 67 10.94 -9.08 16.61
N PHE A 68 11.00 -9.85 15.51
CA PHE A 68 10.05 -9.71 14.41
C PHE A 68 8.64 -10.17 14.78
N ILE A 69 7.66 -9.40 14.33
CA ILE A 69 6.24 -9.64 14.53
C ILE A 69 5.72 -10.55 13.42
N GLN A 70 5.36 -11.78 13.79
CA GLN A 70 4.97 -12.82 12.83
C GLN A 70 3.46 -13.07 12.77
N ARG A 71 2.69 -12.66 13.78
CA ARG A 71 1.25 -12.91 13.88
C ARG A 71 0.42 -11.75 13.36
N TRP A 72 -0.48 -12.04 12.41
CA TRP A 72 -1.27 -11.02 11.72
C TRP A 72 -2.67 -11.49 11.35
N MET A 73 -3.61 -10.56 11.39
CA MET A 73 -4.85 -10.63 10.65
C MET A 73 -4.60 -10.04 9.25
N LEU A 74 -4.63 -10.89 8.22
CA LEU A 74 -4.29 -10.54 6.83
C LEU A 74 -5.54 -10.54 5.95
N LEU A 75 -5.81 -9.42 5.28
CA LEU A 75 -6.89 -9.35 4.29
C LEU A 75 -6.42 -9.91 2.95
N GLU A 76 -7.29 -10.65 2.27
CA GLU A 76 -7.10 -10.95 0.84
C GLU A 76 -6.79 -9.66 0.03
N PRO A 77 -6.01 -9.76 -1.07
CA PRO A 77 -5.55 -8.56 -1.78
C PRO A 77 -6.71 -7.74 -2.37
N ILE A 78 -6.66 -6.44 -2.13
CA ILE A 78 -7.53 -5.45 -2.77
C ILE A 78 -6.97 -5.17 -4.16
N SER A 79 -7.80 -5.23 -5.20
CA SER A 79 -7.35 -4.90 -6.55
C SER A 79 -7.06 -3.40 -6.67
N LYS A 80 -5.83 -3.07 -7.07
CA LYS A 80 -5.36 -1.72 -7.38
C LYS A 80 -4.41 -1.77 -8.57
N PRO A 81 -4.92 -1.83 -9.82
CA PRO A 81 -4.09 -1.99 -10.99
C PRO A 81 -2.99 -0.92 -11.10
N ASN A 82 -1.74 -1.36 -11.04
CA ASN A 82 -0.54 -0.54 -11.15
C ASN A 82 0.44 -1.26 -12.07
N ARG A 83 0.76 -0.67 -13.23
CA ARG A 83 1.63 -1.31 -14.24
C ARG A 83 3.13 -1.22 -13.92
N SER A 84 3.50 -0.32 -13.00
CA SER A 84 4.87 -0.07 -12.56
C SER A 84 4.84 0.43 -11.11
N ASN A 85 5.94 0.18 -10.39
CA ASN A 85 6.16 0.66 -9.03
C ASN A 85 6.80 2.06 -8.98
N VAL A 86 7.26 2.60 -10.12
CA VAL A 86 7.84 3.95 -10.22
C VAL A 86 6.88 5.05 -9.75
N VAL A 87 5.56 4.78 -9.76
CA VAL A 87 4.53 5.73 -9.32
C VAL A 87 4.34 5.79 -7.81
N PHE A 88 5.06 4.99 -7.02
CA PHE A 88 4.94 4.97 -5.56
C PHE A 88 5.67 6.14 -4.89
N THR A 89 5.37 7.36 -5.33
CA THR A 89 5.78 8.60 -4.65
C THR A 89 4.98 8.81 -3.37
N ASP A 90 5.49 9.61 -2.44
CA ASP A 90 4.80 9.94 -1.18
C ASP A 90 3.38 10.47 -1.42
N SER A 91 3.21 11.39 -2.38
CA SER A 91 1.90 11.96 -2.73
C SER A 91 0.91 10.92 -3.24
N TYR A 92 1.38 9.98 -4.07
CA TYR A 92 0.56 8.89 -4.57
C TYR A 92 0.17 7.93 -3.44
N LEU A 93 1.13 7.58 -2.58
CA LEU A 93 0.91 6.66 -1.47
C LEU A 93 -0.04 7.24 -0.43
N ASN A 94 0.11 8.52 -0.05
CA ASN A 94 -0.85 9.19 0.82
C ASN A 94 -2.26 9.15 0.22
N HIS A 95 -2.41 9.55 -1.05
CA HIS A 95 -3.72 9.47 -1.70
C HIS A 95 -4.32 8.07 -1.69
N VAL A 96 -3.52 7.04 -2.04
CA VAL A 96 -4.01 5.68 -2.24
C VAL A 96 -4.18 4.90 -0.94
N LEU A 97 -3.27 5.04 0.02
CA LEU A 97 -3.28 4.27 1.27
C LEU A 97 -4.13 4.94 2.36
N ASP A 98 -4.39 6.25 2.28
CA ASP A 98 -5.34 6.94 3.16
C ASP A 98 -6.79 6.86 2.64
N SER A 99 -6.99 6.37 1.42
CA SER A 99 -8.33 6.09 0.88
C SER A 99 -9.03 4.98 1.69
N ILE A 100 -10.33 5.16 1.92
CA ILE A 100 -11.18 4.18 2.61
C ILE A 100 -11.67 3.13 1.61
N TYR A 101 -11.16 1.91 1.70
CA TYR A 101 -11.57 0.78 0.86
C TYR A 101 -12.73 -0.01 1.43
N PHE A 102 -12.86 -0.02 2.76
CA PHE A 102 -13.90 -0.71 3.47
C PHE A 102 -14.32 0.01 4.74
N LYS A 103 -15.53 -0.32 5.22
CA LYS A 103 -16.08 0.23 6.46
C LYS A 103 -15.13 -0.05 7.64
N ASP A 104 -14.93 0.95 8.48
CA ASP A 104 -14.16 0.84 9.73
C ASP A 104 -12.67 0.48 9.51
N GLN A 105 -12.09 0.78 8.33
CA GLN A 105 -10.71 0.39 7.94
C GLN A 105 -9.63 0.68 9.00
N PHE A 106 -9.71 1.84 9.66
CA PHE A 106 -8.73 2.27 10.66
C PHE A 106 -9.13 1.94 12.11
N THR A 107 -10.32 1.37 12.32
CA THR A 107 -10.86 1.11 13.67
C THR A 107 -11.18 -0.37 13.92
N VAL A 108 -11.42 -1.15 12.87
CA VAL A 108 -11.77 -2.57 12.99
C VAL A 108 -10.59 -3.39 13.51
N LEU A 109 -10.89 -4.34 14.40
CA LEU A 109 -10.08 -5.51 14.71
C LEU A 109 -10.82 -6.72 14.10
N PRO A 110 -10.38 -7.20 12.92
CA PRO A 110 -11.12 -8.24 12.21
C PRO A 110 -11.08 -9.56 12.98
N LYS A 111 -12.09 -10.39 12.77
CA LYS A 111 -12.07 -11.80 13.21
C LYS A 111 -11.61 -12.68 12.06
N ASP A 112 -11.03 -13.82 12.40
CA ASP A 112 -10.67 -14.82 11.39
C ASP A 112 -11.91 -15.26 10.60
N GLY A 113 -11.74 -15.42 9.28
CA GLY A 113 -12.82 -15.72 8.35
C GLY A 113 -13.84 -14.59 8.12
N ALA A 114 -13.72 -13.46 8.81
CA ALA A 114 -14.62 -12.32 8.60
C ALA A 114 -14.49 -11.81 7.16
N LYS A 115 -15.63 -11.45 6.56
CA LYS A 115 -15.69 -10.95 5.18
C LYS A 115 -16.02 -9.48 5.16
N VAL A 116 -15.34 -8.74 4.29
CA VAL A 116 -15.53 -7.32 4.09
C VAL A 116 -15.79 -7.00 2.62
N LYS A 117 -16.63 -6.00 2.37
CA LYS A 117 -16.92 -5.51 1.01
C LYS A 117 -15.93 -4.40 0.66
N VAL A 118 -15.22 -4.59 -0.45
CA VAL A 118 -14.31 -3.59 -1.03
C VAL A 118 -14.75 -3.33 -2.46
N GLY A 119 -15.42 -2.21 -2.71
CA GLY A 119 -16.09 -1.94 -3.97
C GLY A 119 -17.07 -3.06 -4.35
N LYS A 120 -16.76 -3.79 -5.44
CA LYS A 120 -17.53 -4.96 -5.91
C LYS A 120 -17.01 -6.30 -5.38
N GLN A 121 -15.85 -6.31 -4.72
CA GLN A 121 -15.23 -7.53 -4.19
C GLN A 121 -15.73 -7.83 -2.78
N LYS A 122 -15.81 -9.12 -2.45
CA LYS A 122 -15.98 -9.61 -1.08
C LYS A 122 -14.70 -10.34 -0.70
N LEU A 123 -13.94 -9.75 0.22
CA LEU A 123 -12.62 -10.21 0.63
C LEU A 123 -12.70 -10.80 2.03
N GLN A 124 -11.86 -11.80 2.31
CA GLN A 124 -11.82 -12.50 3.60
C GLN A 124 -10.54 -12.15 4.38
N TRP A 125 -10.68 -12.02 5.70
CA TRP A 125 -9.58 -11.91 6.65
C TRP A 125 -9.12 -13.30 7.11
N HIS A 126 -7.81 -13.45 7.32
CA HIS A 126 -7.17 -14.70 7.76
C HIS A 126 -6.22 -14.43 8.92
N ALA A 127 -6.38 -15.15 10.04
CA ALA A 127 -5.46 -15.11 11.18
C ALA A 127 -4.29 -16.06 10.96
N LEU A 128 -3.12 -15.50 10.64
CA LEU A 128 -1.94 -16.27 10.24
C LEU A 128 -0.70 -15.85 11.00
N ASP A 129 0.09 -16.84 11.40
CA ASP A 129 1.47 -16.66 11.85
C ASP A 129 2.40 -16.95 10.66
N SER A 130 3.32 -16.03 10.39
CA SER A 130 4.40 -16.28 9.43
C SER A 130 5.40 -17.26 10.02
N LYS A 131 5.82 -18.24 9.23
CA LYS A 131 6.92 -19.17 9.58
C LYS A 131 8.31 -18.54 9.44
N LEU A 132 8.38 -17.38 8.78
CA LEU A 132 9.61 -16.62 8.54
C LEU A 132 9.57 -15.28 9.29
N TYR A 133 10.70 -14.58 9.38
CA TYR A 133 10.74 -13.23 9.96
C TYR A 133 9.93 -12.20 9.16
N ASN A 134 9.72 -12.45 7.87
CA ASN A 134 8.91 -11.62 7.00
C ASN A 134 7.60 -12.32 6.57
N VAL A 135 6.57 -11.52 6.35
CA VAL A 135 5.23 -11.94 5.92
C VAL A 135 5.19 -11.97 4.39
N LYS A 136 5.10 -13.18 3.82
CA LYS A 136 5.13 -13.41 2.36
C LYS A 136 3.79 -13.15 1.67
N LEU A 137 3.40 -11.89 1.52
CA LEU A 137 2.10 -11.48 0.96
C LEU A 137 1.84 -11.95 -0.48
N TYR A 138 2.86 -11.97 -1.33
CA TYR A 138 2.73 -12.54 -2.68
C TYR A 138 2.35 -14.03 -2.62
N ARG A 139 2.96 -14.77 -1.69
CA ARG A 139 2.71 -16.20 -1.50
C ARG A 139 1.33 -16.45 -0.88
N LEU A 140 0.88 -15.58 0.02
CA LEU A 140 -0.49 -15.57 0.53
C LEU A 140 -1.50 -15.45 -0.63
N ALA A 141 -1.39 -14.40 -1.46
CA ALA A 141 -2.30 -14.21 -2.59
C ALA A 141 -2.24 -15.37 -3.60
N ALA A 142 -1.03 -15.86 -3.90
CA ALA A 142 -0.82 -16.98 -4.81
C ALA A 142 -1.49 -18.26 -4.30
N ALA A 143 -1.29 -18.63 -3.04
CA ALA A 143 -1.90 -19.81 -2.42
C ALA A 143 -3.43 -19.73 -2.38
N LEU A 144 -3.98 -18.52 -2.16
CA LEU A 144 -5.42 -18.26 -2.17
C LEU A 144 -6.01 -18.11 -3.58
N LYS A 145 -5.20 -18.27 -4.64
CA LYS A 145 -5.59 -18.08 -6.05
C LYS A 145 -6.20 -16.69 -6.31
N LYS A 146 -5.62 -15.67 -5.70
CA LYS A 146 -6.00 -14.25 -5.82
C LYS A 146 -4.99 -13.49 -6.70
N PRO A 147 -5.34 -12.29 -7.20
CA PRO A 147 -4.38 -11.45 -7.92
C PRO A 147 -3.13 -11.17 -7.08
N VAL A 148 -1.95 -11.29 -7.69
CA VAL A 148 -0.64 -11.08 -7.04
C VAL A 148 0.02 -9.75 -7.43
N TYR A 149 -0.46 -9.11 -8.50
CA TYR A 149 0.05 -7.85 -9.04
C TYR A 149 -1.05 -6.80 -9.11
N GLY A 150 -0.66 -5.53 -8.95
CA GLY A 150 -1.59 -4.42 -8.93
C GLY A 150 -2.56 -4.59 -7.77
N VAL A 151 -2.03 -4.69 -6.56
CA VAL A 151 -2.79 -5.00 -5.35
C VAL A 151 -2.32 -4.17 -4.16
N ILE A 152 -3.24 -4.00 -3.21
CA ILE A 152 -2.95 -3.52 -1.86
C ILE A 152 -3.29 -4.65 -0.89
N PHE A 153 -2.37 -4.94 0.02
CA PHE A 153 -2.62 -5.81 1.17
C PHE A 153 -2.86 -4.95 2.40
N TRP A 154 -3.79 -5.39 3.26
CA TRP A 154 -4.01 -4.83 4.58
C TRP A 154 -3.70 -5.89 5.63
N ALA A 155 -2.98 -5.46 6.67
CA ALA A 155 -2.65 -6.31 7.81
C ALA A 155 -2.88 -5.55 9.12
N VAL A 156 -3.40 -6.26 10.12
CA VAL A 156 -3.66 -5.74 11.46
C VAL A 156 -3.14 -6.72 12.49
N THR A 157 -2.53 -6.22 13.55
CA THR A 157 -2.14 -7.02 14.71
C THR A 157 -2.25 -6.18 15.99
N VAL A 158 -2.23 -6.85 17.13
CA VAL A 158 -2.31 -6.23 18.45
C VAL A 158 -1.05 -6.55 19.22
N ILE A 159 -0.44 -5.50 19.77
CA ILE A 159 0.74 -5.51 20.60
C ILE A 159 0.27 -5.22 22.03
N ASP A 160 0.18 -6.27 22.84
CA ASP A 160 -0.29 -6.19 24.22
C ASP A 160 0.90 -6.12 25.17
N CYS A 161 1.03 -4.99 25.85
CA CYS A 161 2.16 -4.67 26.72
C CYS A 161 1.77 -4.76 28.20
N PRO A 162 2.56 -5.42 29.07
CA PRO A 162 2.28 -5.47 30.50
C PRO A 162 2.45 -4.11 31.21
N GLU A 163 3.23 -3.21 30.62
CA GLU A 163 3.57 -1.87 31.10
C GLU A 163 3.81 -0.92 29.90
N ASP A 164 3.92 0.38 30.16
CA ASP A 164 4.35 1.34 29.12
C ASP A 164 5.81 1.03 28.74
N ILE A 165 6.11 0.95 27.44
CA ILE A 165 7.45 0.79 26.89
C ILE A 165 7.81 2.05 26.12
N GLU A 166 8.60 2.91 26.75
CA GLU A 166 8.97 4.21 26.21
C GLU A 166 10.20 4.14 25.29
N ASN A 167 10.36 5.17 24.47
CA ASN A 167 11.53 5.38 23.62
C ASN A 167 11.83 4.26 22.62
N VAL A 168 10.79 3.52 22.22
CA VAL A 168 10.89 2.51 21.16
C VAL A 168 10.73 3.15 19.78
N ARG A 169 11.11 2.42 18.74
CA ARG A 169 10.80 2.77 17.35
C ARG A 169 10.25 1.56 16.62
N LEU A 170 9.31 1.78 15.70
CA LEU A 170 8.88 0.79 14.73
C LEU A 170 9.94 0.73 13.63
N SER A 171 10.55 -0.44 13.42
CA SER A 171 11.53 -0.68 12.37
C SER A 171 10.96 -1.67 11.38
N ALA A 172 10.86 -1.29 10.11
CA ALA A 172 10.14 -2.05 9.09
C ALA A 172 10.90 -2.12 7.77
N GLY A 173 10.58 -3.17 7.00
CA GLY A 173 10.98 -3.35 5.61
C GLY A 173 9.78 -3.81 4.79
N SER A 174 9.69 -3.39 3.52
CA SER A 174 8.61 -3.83 2.63
C SER A 174 9.05 -4.00 1.17
N ASN A 175 8.33 -4.86 0.46
CA ASN A 175 8.29 -4.90 -0.99
C ASN A 175 6.83 -4.74 -1.46
N SER A 176 6.48 -3.75 -2.27
CA SER A 176 7.27 -2.54 -2.57
C SER A 176 7.00 -1.50 -1.47
N ALA A 177 6.10 -0.56 -1.71
CA ALA A 177 5.84 0.52 -0.78
C ALA A 177 4.86 0.10 0.33
N SER A 178 5.00 0.71 1.52
CA SER A 178 4.11 0.46 2.65
C SER A 178 3.86 1.71 3.48
N LYS A 179 2.77 1.68 4.25
CA LYS A 179 2.42 2.71 5.23
C LYS A 179 1.93 2.05 6.50
N TRP A 180 2.31 2.61 7.65
CA TRP A 180 2.18 1.99 8.96
C TRP A 180 1.49 2.95 9.92
N TRP A 181 0.57 2.38 10.71
CA TRP A 181 -0.16 3.12 11.73
C TRP A 181 -0.13 2.38 13.06
N LEU A 182 0.12 3.11 14.14
CA LEU A 182 0.04 2.62 15.51
C LEU A 182 -1.07 3.40 16.23
N ASN A 183 -2.05 2.71 16.79
CA ASN A 183 -3.18 3.32 17.51
C ASN A 183 -3.96 4.38 16.68
N GLY A 184 -3.96 4.23 15.36
CA GLY A 184 -4.64 5.14 14.44
C GLY A 184 -3.77 6.31 13.94
N GLU A 185 -2.58 6.50 14.51
CA GLU A 185 -1.62 7.51 14.07
C GLU A 185 -0.64 6.91 13.06
N GLU A 186 -0.36 7.64 11.97
CA GLU A 186 0.69 7.27 11.04
C GLU A 186 2.05 7.39 11.70
N VAL A 187 2.89 6.35 11.61
CA VAL A 187 4.21 6.32 12.24
C VAL A 187 5.37 6.10 11.27
N LEU A 188 5.11 5.53 10.09
CA LEU A 188 6.13 5.25 9.09
C LEU A 188 5.52 5.06 7.70
N MET A 189 6.20 5.58 6.67
CA MET A 189 5.92 5.29 5.27
C MET A 189 7.23 4.91 4.56
N LEU A 190 7.19 3.83 3.79
CA LEU A 190 8.29 3.37 2.93
C LEU A 190 7.85 3.56 1.47
N SER A 191 8.34 4.61 0.81
CA SER A 191 7.95 4.96 -0.56
C SER A 191 8.94 4.49 -1.62
N GLY A 192 8.48 4.36 -2.87
CA GLY A 192 9.28 3.94 -4.02
C GLY A 192 9.20 2.45 -4.35
N ASP A 193 9.89 2.08 -5.44
CA ASP A 193 10.06 0.70 -5.89
C ASP A 193 11.15 0.01 -5.04
N ARG A 194 10.73 -0.54 -3.90
CA ARG A 194 11.63 -1.09 -2.88
C ARG A 194 11.79 -2.60 -2.99
N ARG A 195 12.92 -3.10 -2.49
CA ARG A 195 13.12 -4.51 -2.16
C ARG A 195 12.90 -4.70 -0.66
N MET A 196 12.53 -5.90 -0.25
CA MET A 196 12.42 -6.22 1.17
C MET A 196 13.81 -6.32 1.78
N VAL A 197 14.11 -5.34 2.65
CA VAL A 197 15.30 -5.27 3.49
C VAL A 197 14.80 -5.01 4.90
N ALA A 198 15.23 -5.80 5.88
CA ALA A 198 14.86 -5.56 7.27
C ALA A 198 15.42 -4.21 7.74
N ASP A 199 14.65 -3.49 8.56
CA ASP A 199 15.03 -2.19 9.12
C ASP A 199 15.30 -1.08 8.08
N ASP A 200 14.74 -1.19 6.88
CA ASP A 200 14.88 -0.22 5.78
C ASP A 200 14.27 1.16 6.08
N GLY A 201 13.31 1.22 7.02
CA GLY A 201 12.92 2.48 7.62
C GLY A 201 12.49 2.33 9.07
N VAL A 202 12.67 3.42 9.81
CA VAL A 202 12.48 3.48 11.24
C VAL A 202 11.62 4.69 11.57
N SER A 203 10.59 4.51 12.40
CA SER A 203 9.72 5.60 12.85
C SER A 203 10.47 6.61 13.74
N PRO A 204 9.88 7.79 14.00
CA PRO A 204 10.20 8.58 15.18
C PRO A 204 10.05 7.76 16.48
N ARG A 205 10.52 8.32 17.60
CA ARG A 205 10.33 7.70 18.93
C ARG A 205 8.85 7.58 19.25
N LEU A 206 8.47 6.42 19.78
CA LEU A 206 7.12 6.07 20.18
C LEU A 206 7.11 5.60 21.63
N THR A 207 5.91 5.53 22.21
CA THR A 207 5.63 4.79 23.44
C THR A 207 4.59 3.74 23.13
N LEU A 208 4.90 2.46 23.38
CA LEU A 208 3.88 1.43 23.45
C LEU A 208 3.20 1.56 24.81
N LYS A 209 1.88 1.71 24.82
CA LYS A 209 1.12 1.88 26.07
C LYS A 209 0.86 0.54 26.72
N LYS A 210 0.77 0.53 28.05
CA LYS A 210 0.26 -0.63 28.80
C LYS A 210 -1.09 -1.06 28.22
N GLY A 211 -1.22 -2.36 28.01
CA GLY A 211 -2.36 -3.00 27.36
C GLY A 211 -2.25 -2.94 25.83
N LYS A 212 -3.41 -2.78 25.19
CA LYS A 212 -3.58 -2.94 23.74
C LYS A 212 -3.01 -1.76 22.95
N ASN A 213 -2.05 -2.05 22.08
CA ASN A 213 -1.64 -1.16 20.98
C ASN A 213 -1.96 -1.83 19.64
N VAL A 214 -2.70 -1.16 18.76
CA VAL A 214 -3.09 -1.73 17.47
C VAL A 214 -2.16 -1.25 16.38
N LEU A 215 -1.41 -2.18 15.78
CA LEU A 215 -0.52 -1.93 14.67
C LEU A 215 -1.20 -2.35 13.36
N ARG A 216 -1.20 -1.44 12.38
CA ARG A 216 -1.75 -1.64 11.04
C ARG A 216 -0.70 -1.35 9.99
N THR A 217 -0.79 -2.05 8.88
CA THR A 217 -0.01 -1.73 7.68
C THR A 217 -0.81 -1.97 6.42
N ALA A 218 -0.52 -1.15 5.42
CA ALA A 218 -0.94 -1.36 4.05
C ALA A 218 0.31 -1.47 3.17
N VAL A 219 0.39 -2.53 2.36
CA VAL A 219 1.50 -2.76 1.42
C VAL A 219 0.94 -2.73 0.01
N ILE A 220 1.51 -1.89 -0.85
CA ILE A 220 1.09 -1.76 -2.25
C ILE A 220 2.17 -2.27 -3.20
N ASN A 221 1.72 -2.99 -4.22
CA ASN A 221 2.59 -3.50 -5.25
C ASN A 221 1.92 -3.44 -6.64
N GLY A 222 2.68 -3.00 -7.65
CA GLY A 222 2.36 -3.13 -9.06
C GLY A 222 2.80 -4.52 -9.53
N PRO A 223 3.89 -4.64 -10.31
CA PRO A 223 4.50 -5.94 -10.60
C PRO A 223 5.55 -6.35 -9.53
N GLY A 224 5.81 -7.65 -9.43
CA GLY A 224 6.91 -8.19 -8.61
C GLY A 224 6.45 -8.80 -7.29
N MET A 225 7.40 -9.15 -6.43
CA MET A 225 7.11 -9.74 -5.12
C MET A 225 6.48 -8.71 -4.19
N SER A 226 5.71 -9.18 -3.22
CA SER A 226 5.21 -8.37 -2.13
C SER A 226 5.37 -9.08 -0.80
N ASP A 227 5.97 -8.38 0.17
CA ASP A 227 6.19 -8.88 1.53
C ASP A 227 6.57 -7.72 2.47
N PHE A 228 6.55 -7.97 3.77
CA PHE A 228 7.05 -7.03 4.77
C PHE A 228 7.66 -7.75 5.96
N CYS A 229 8.51 -7.06 6.72
CA CYS A 229 8.89 -7.45 8.07
C CYS A 229 8.86 -6.22 8.97
N VAL A 230 8.65 -6.43 10.27
CA VAL A 230 8.58 -5.35 11.24
C VAL A 230 8.90 -5.83 12.65
N ARG A 231 9.55 -4.97 13.43
CA ARG A 231 9.83 -5.15 14.85
C ARG A 231 9.82 -3.81 15.58
N PHE A 232 9.74 -3.85 16.91
CA PHE A 232 10.07 -2.70 17.73
C PHE A 232 11.53 -2.81 18.19
N ILE A 233 12.25 -1.69 18.16
CA ILE A 233 13.61 -1.58 18.65
C ILE A 233 13.72 -0.50 19.73
N ASP A 234 14.64 -0.67 20.68
CA ASP A 234 14.93 0.31 21.72
C ASP A 234 15.81 1.46 21.19
N GLU A 235 16.25 2.35 22.09
CA GLU A 235 17.13 3.47 21.74
C GLU A 235 18.50 3.06 21.23
N GLN A 236 18.96 1.87 21.61
CA GLN A 236 20.24 1.28 21.24
C GLN A 236 20.12 0.41 19.97
N GLY A 237 18.90 0.25 19.43
CA GLY A 237 18.62 -0.57 18.26
C GLY A 237 18.42 -2.06 18.58
N ASN A 238 18.35 -2.45 19.85
CA ASN A 238 18.09 -3.83 20.22
C ASN A 238 16.60 -4.16 20.07
N PRO A 239 16.24 -5.41 19.75
CA PRO A 239 14.85 -5.81 19.64
C PRO A 239 14.09 -5.75 20.98
N VAL A 240 12.94 -5.08 20.97
CA VAL A 240 11.98 -5.06 22.09
C VAL A 240 11.12 -6.31 22.01
N LYS A 241 11.08 -7.09 23.10
CA LYS A 241 10.42 -8.42 23.13
C LYS A 241 9.47 -8.62 24.32
N ASN A 242 9.41 -7.66 25.25
CA ASN A 242 8.58 -7.71 26.46
C ASN A 242 7.11 -7.32 26.19
N TYR A 243 6.52 -7.91 25.15
CA TYR A 243 5.10 -7.80 24.83
C TYR A 243 4.60 -9.09 24.19
N SER A 244 3.28 -9.25 24.15
CA SER A 244 2.65 -10.36 23.42
C SER A 244 1.91 -9.86 22.18
N ILE A 245 1.82 -10.71 21.17
CA ILE A 245 1.15 -10.42 19.90
C ILE A 245 -0.15 -11.22 19.85
N THR A 246 -1.26 -10.52 19.65
CA THR A 246 -2.59 -11.11 19.39
C THR A 246 -3.14 -10.57 18.07
N TYR A 247 -4.27 -11.12 17.61
CA TYR A 247 -5.02 -10.58 16.47
C TYR A 247 -6.44 -10.15 16.85
N GLN A 248 -6.77 -10.19 18.15
CA GLN A 248 -8.05 -9.79 18.76
C GLN A 248 -7.80 -9.03 20.06
#